data_AF-A0A1I7U267-F1
#
_entry.id   AF-A0A1I7U267-F1
#
_cell.length_a   1.000
_cell.length_b   1.000
_cell.length_c   1.000
_cell.angle_alpha   90.00
_cell.angle_beta   90.00
_cell.angle_gamma   90.00
#
_symmetry.space_group_name_H-M   'P 1'
#
loop_
_entity.id
_entity.type
_entity.pdbx_description
1 polymer ?
#
loop_
_entity_poly.entity_id
_entity_poly.type
_entity_poly.pdbx_seq_one_letter_code
_entity_poly.pdbx_strand_id
1 'polypeptide(L)'
;MLNALLDIKFAYDQICGSNPKRGIPGIDLVDTNYEKLNCIMTPLQRDSEDWNHIIEYIHNTQGSTHDIKVDLVDILKLDRADESTKFMKNIGNRRLLWHGSGKMNFAGILGQGLRIAPPEAPSSGYMFGKGVYFADMFSKSFFCCRAFPRNEAYLLLCDVALGNITECMQATPYNTIPMNCHSVKDINLKFNRFVVYDVNQIQMKYLVRVKVHHARHH
;
A
#
# COMPACT_ATOMS: atom_id res chain seq x y z
N MET A 1 6.88 5.42 -13.38
CA MET A 1 6.93 4.50 -14.55
C MET A 1 7.85 3.32 -14.26
N LEU A 2 9.10 3.55 -13.84
CA LEU A 2 10.07 2.48 -13.55
C LEU A 2 9.60 1.44 -12.51
N ASN A 3 9.08 1.86 -11.36
CA ASN A 3 8.59 0.90 -10.35
C ASN A 3 7.46 0.01 -10.87
N ALA A 4 6.52 0.59 -11.64
CA ALA A 4 5.44 -0.17 -12.25
C ALA A 4 5.94 -1.20 -13.26
N LEU A 5 7.00 -0.88 -14.02
CA LEU A 5 7.63 -1.85 -14.93
C LEU A 5 8.33 -2.98 -14.17
N LEU A 6 8.95 -2.69 -13.03
CA LEU A 6 9.53 -3.71 -12.15
C LEU A 6 8.46 -4.62 -11.56
N ASP A 7 7.32 -4.07 -11.14
CA ASP A 7 6.19 -4.86 -10.64
C ASP A 7 5.56 -5.72 -11.75
N ILE A 8 5.42 -5.17 -12.96
CA ILE A 8 4.94 -5.92 -14.13
C ILE A 8 5.93 -7.03 -14.49
N LYS A 9 7.23 -6.75 -14.49
CA LYS A 9 8.26 -7.77 -14.72
C LYS A 9 8.19 -8.86 -13.66
N PHE A 10 8.09 -8.48 -12.38
CA PHE A 10 7.93 -9.46 -11.31
C PHE A 10 6.68 -10.33 -11.53
N ALA A 11 5.53 -9.73 -11.84
CA ALA A 11 4.30 -10.46 -12.14
C ALA A 11 4.49 -11.41 -13.33
N TYR A 12 5.15 -10.95 -14.39
CA TYR A 12 5.49 -11.76 -15.55
C TYR A 12 6.41 -12.92 -15.18
N ASP A 13 7.46 -12.69 -14.38
CA ASP A 13 8.38 -13.72 -13.92
C ASP A 13 7.65 -14.74 -13.01
N GLN A 14 6.67 -14.31 -12.21
CA GLN A 14 5.83 -15.23 -11.44
C GLN A 14 4.97 -16.11 -12.35
N ILE A 15 4.37 -15.55 -13.41
CA ILE A 15 3.49 -16.30 -14.31
C ILE A 15 4.29 -17.19 -15.28
N CYS A 16 5.39 -16.66 -15.85
CA CYS A 16 6.10 -17.23 -17.00
C CYS A 16 7.52 -17.70 -16.70
N GLY A 17 8.13 -17.31 -15.57
CA GLY A 17 9.54 -17.59 -15.25
C GLY A 17 9.85 -19.05 -14.89
N SER A 18 8.82 -19.89 -14.80
CA SER A 18 8.97 -21.34 -14.71
C SER A 18 8.97 -21.90 -16.13
N ASN A 19 10.03 -22.61 -16.53
CA ASN A 19 10.03 -23.48 -17.72
C ASN A 19 8.67 -24.20 -17.79
N PRO A 20 8.00 -24.33 -18.96
CA PRO A 20 6.69 -24.95 -19.10
C PRO A 20 6.79 -26.46 -18.84
N LYS A 21 7.14 -26.84 -17.63
CA LYS A 21 6.78 -28.13 -17.07
C LYS A 21 5.26 -28.06 -17.03
N ARG A 22 4.62 -28.94 -17.80
CA ARG A 22 3.21 -29.31 -17.64
C ARG A 22 2.87 -29.18 -16.16
N GLY A 23 1.84 -28.39 -15.84
CA GLY A 23 1.41 -28.19 -14.45
C GLY A 23 1.39 -29.52 -13.72
N ILE A 24 1.84 -29.53 -12.46
CA ILE A 24 1.84 -30.74 -11.65
C ILE A 24 0.39 -31.26 -11.65
N PRO A 25 0.11 -32.49 -12.13
CA PRO A 25 -1.25 -33.00 -12.22
C PRO A 25 -1.95 -32.89 -10.86
N GLY A 26 -3.07 -32.16 -10.81
CA GLY A 26 -3.83 -31.92 -9.58
C GLY A 26 -3.52 -30.61 -8.83
N ILE A 27 -2.60 -29.78 -9.30
CA ILE A 27 -2.34 -28.44 -8.73
C ILE A 27 -2.86 -27.35 -9.67
N ASP A 28 -3.68 -26.43 -9.15
CA ASP A 28 -4.20 -25.29 -9.91
C ASP A 28 -3.08 -24.26 -10.19
N LEU A 29 -3.12 -23.64 -11.37
CA LEU A 29 -2.17 -22.58 -11.74
C LEU A 29 -2.31 -21.34 -10.84
N VAL A 30 -3.51 -21.07 -10.32
CA VAL A 30 -3.78 -20.01 -9.36
C VAL A 30 -3.03 -20.28 -8.06
N ASP A 31 -3.06 -21.52 -7.56
CA ASP A 31 -2.35 -21.90 -6.33
C ASP A 31 -0.84 -21.76 -6.52
N THR A 32 -0.31 -22.21 -7.67
CA THR A 32 1.11 -22.07 -8.01
C THR A 32 1.56 -20.61 -8.03
N ASN A 33 0.73 -19.70 -8.55
CA ASN A 33 1.03 -18.27 -8.59
C ASN A 33 0.88 -17.62 -7.21
N TYR A 34 -0.09 -18.07 -6.41
CA TYR A 34 -0.30 -17.59 -5.05
C TYR A 34 0.86 -17.95 -4.13
N GLU A 35 1.37 -19.19 -4.18
CA GLU A 35 2.53 -19.63 -3.39
C GLU A 35 3.77 -18.76 -3.63
N LYS A 36 3.98 -18.35 -4.88
CA LYS A 36 5.09 -17.48 -5.27
C LYS A 36 5.03 -16.07 -4.68
N LEU A 37 3.85 -15.61 -4.25
CA LEU A 37 3.71 -14.32 -3.56
C LEU A 37 4.27 -14.38 -2.14
N ASN A 38 4.48 -15.57 -1.56
CA ASN A 38 5.03 -15.74 -0.21
C ASN A 38 4.33 -14.85 0.83
N CYS A 39 3.02 -14.72 0.68
CA CYS A 39 2.16 -13.82 1.42
C CYS A 39 0.83 -14.53 1.67
N ILE A 40 0.57 -14.88 2.92
CA ILE A 40 -0.66 -15.51 3.33
C ILE A 40 -1.76 -14.45 3.28
N MET A 41 -2.84 -14.76 2.56
CA MET A 41 -4.00 -13.89 2.41
C MET A 41 -5.24 -14.63 2.92
N THR A 42 -5.81 -14.13 4.02
CA THR A 42 -6.99 -14.74 4.64
C THR A 42 -8.19 -13.79 4.48
N PRO A 43 -9.29 -14.24 3.84
CA PRO A 43 -10.51 -13.44 3.77
C PRO A 43 -11.03 -13.08 5.16
N LEU A 44 -11.30 -11.80 5.37
CA LEU A 44 -11.87 -11.32 6.62
C LEU A 44 -13.39 -11.55 6.61
N GLN A 45 -13.95 -11.99 7.74
CA GLN A 45 -15.39 -12.21 7.88
C GLN A 45 -16.13 -10.86 7.89
N ARG A 46 -17.25 -10.77 7.17
CA ARG A 46 -17.98 -9.51 6.91
C ARG A 46 -18.65 -8.91 8.15
N ASP A 47 -18.84 -9.70 9.19
CA ASP A 47 -19.44 -9.34 10.47
C ASP A 47 -18.39 -9.14 11.58
N SER A 48 -17.11 -9.33 11.27
CA SER A 48 -16.04 -9.14 12.25
C SER A 48 -15.86 -7.68 12.65
N GLU A 49 -15.34 -7.49 13.87
CA GLU A 49 -15.00 -6.16 14.40
C GLU A 49 -14.00 -5.42 13.49
N ASP A 50 -12.94 -6.10 13.04
CA ASP A 50 -11.95 -5.54 12.10
C ASP A 50 -12.61 -5.07 10.80
N TRP A 51 -13.58 -5.82 10.26
CA TRP A 51 -14.28 -5.43 9.04
C TRP A 51 -15.06 -4.13 9.25
N ASN A 52 -15.79 -4.03 10.36
CA ASN A 52 -16.58 -2.85 10.71
C ASN A 52 -15.69 -1.62 10.96
N HIS A 53 -14.56 -1.79 11.67
CA HIS A 53 -13.59 -0.72 11.87
C HIS A 53 -12.97 -0.23 10.56
N ILE A 54 -12.69 -1.12 9.60
CA ILE A 54 -12.16 -0.71 8.31
C ILE A 54 -13.22 0.04 7.48
N ILE A 55 -14.48 -0.41 7.51
CA ILE A 55 -15.60 0.34 6.91
C ILE A 55 -15.68 1.75 7.51
N GLU A 56 -15.68 1.84 8.83
CA GLU A 56 -15.74 3.12 9.53
C GLU A 56 -14.54 4.01 9.18
N TYR A 57 -13.34 3.44 9.12
CA TYR A 57 -12.13 4.18 8.75
C TYR A 57 -12.20 4.71 7.32
N ILE A 58 -12.77 3.95 6.37
CA ILE A 58 -13.02 4.41 5.00
C ILE A 58 -13.98 5.61 5.01
N HIS A 59 -15.10 5.50 5.70
CA HIS A 59 -16.12 6.56 5.74
C HIS A 59 -15.62 7.83 6.43
N ASN A 60 -15.00 7.70 7.60
CA ASN A 60 -14.55 8.83 8.41
C ASN A 60 -13.37 9.57 7.79
N THR A 61 -12.64 8.95 6.84
CA THR A 61 -11.44 9.53 6.24
C THR A 61 -11.55 9.76 4.73
N GLN A 62 -12.79 9.87 4.26
CA GLN A 62 -13.08 10.53 3.01
C GLN A 62 -13.03 12.06 3.19
N GLY A 63 -12.11 12.71 2.48
CA GLY A 63 -11.95 14.17 2.57
C GLY A 63 -13.19 14.88 2.04
N SER A 64 -13.63 15.93 2.73
CA SER A 64 -14.85 16.68 2.39
C SER A 64 -14.86 17.26 0.96
N THR A 65 -13.68 17.48 0.37
CA THR A 65 -13.53 17.97 -1.01
C THR A 65 -13.36 16.84 -2.04
N HIS A 66 -13.42 15.57 -1.64
CA HIS A 66 -13.24 14.42 -2.52
C HIS A 66 -14.59 13.73 -2.74
N ASP A 67 -15.14 13.89 -3.94
CA ASP A 67 -16.34 13.15 -4.36
C ASP A 67 -15.96 11.74 -4.83
N ILE A 68 -15.71 10.86 -3.86
CA ILE A 68 -15.43 9.44 -4.11
C ILE A 68 -16.66 8.65 -3.69
N LYS A 69 -17.15 7.80 -4.59
CA LYS A 69 -18.22 6.85 -4.32
C LYS A 69 -17.69 5.46 -4.59
N VAL A 70 -17.54 4.67 -3.53
CA VAL A 70 -17.03 3.30 -3.60
C VAL A 70 -17.84 2.38 -2.71
N ASP A 71 -17.97 1.12 -3.12
CA ASP A 71 -18.45 0.05 -2.25
C ASP A 71 -17.26 -0.79 -1.80
N LEU A 72 -17.22 -1.14 -0.51
CA LEU A 72 -16.31 -2.17 -0.03
C LEU A 72 -16.75 -3.53 -0.59
N VAL A 73 -15.84 -4.21 -1.28
CA VAL A 73 -16.10 -5.53 -1.88
C VAL A 73 -15.62 -6.62 -0.95
N ASP A 74 -14.31 -6.67 -0.67
CA ASP A 74 -13.65 -7.69 0.14
C ASP A 74 -12.45 -7.09 0.90
N ILE A 75 -12.08 -7.73 2.01
CA ILE A 75 -10.86 -7.45 2.77
C ILE A 75 -10.10 -8.76 2.95
N LEU A 76 -8.81 -8.76 2.60
CA LEU A 76 -7.90 -9.86 2.92
C LEU A 76 -6.95 -9.40 4.01
N LYS A 77 -6.87 -10.15 5.10
CA LYS A 77 -5.79 -10.03 6.08
C LYS A 77 -4.51 -10.59 5.48
N LEU A 78 -3.42 -9.85 5.60
CA LEU A 78 -2.13 -10.19 5.04
C LEU A 78 -1.15 -10.63 6.12
N ASP A 79 -0.39 -11.67 5.83
CA ASP A 79 0.81 -12.05 6.57
C ASP A 79 1.91 -12.41 5.57
N ARG A 80 2.77 -11.43 5.29
CA ARG A 80 3.89 -11.59 4.37
C ARG A 80 5.10 -12.13 5.10
N ALA A 81 5.76 -13.13 4.50
CA ALA A 81 6.93 -13.76 5.10
C ALA A 81 8.03 -12.75 5.50
N ASP A 82 8.59 -12.98 6.68
CA ASP A 82 9.62 -12.18 7.37
C ASP A 82 9.25 -10.72 7.71
N GLU A 83 8.08 -10.23 7.30
CA GLU A 83 7.72 -8.83 7.55
C GLU A 83 7.46 -8.59 9.04
N SER A 84 6.71 -9.50 9.68
CA SER A 84 6.43 -9.48 11.12
C SER A 84 7.69 -9.55 11.99
N THR A 85 8.73 -10.27 11.55
CA THR A 85 9.98 -10.45 12.31
C THR A 85 10.93 -9.27 12.16
N LYS A 86 10.96 -8.65 10.97
CA LYS A 86 11.79 -7.47 10.68
C LYS A 86 11.16 -6.16 11.14
N PHE A 87 9.84 -6.15 11.40
CA PHE A 87 9.10 -4.95 11.76
C PHE A 87 9.68 -4.25 12.99
N MET A 88 10.04 -2.97 12.84
CA MET A 88 10.67 -2.10 13.85
C MET A 88 9.68 -1.64 14.93
N LYS A 89 8.93 -2.57 15.53
CA LYS A 89 7.91 -2.28 16.56
C LYS A 89 8.40 -1.44 17.73
N ASN A 90 9.70 -1.48 18.04
CA ASN A 90 10.30 -0.84 19.21
C ASN A 90 10.48 0.68 19.07
N ILE A 91 10.44 1.24 17.86
CA ILE A 91 10.60 2.71 17.69
C ILE A 91 9.32 3.49 18.08
N GLY A 92 8.20 2.80 18.30
CA GLY A 92 6.96 3.40 18.81
C GLY A 92 6.18 4.23 17.78
N ASN A 93 5.17 4.97 18.26
CA ASN A 93 4.25 5.81 17.45
C ASN A 93 3.73 5.06 16.22
N ARG A 94 3.10 3.90 16.47
CA ARG A 94 2.54 3.05 15.42
C ARG A 94 1.18 3.57 15.00
N ARG A 95 0.95 3.61 13.68
CA ARG A 95 -0.34 4.00 13.09
C ARG A 95 -0.72 3.06 11.98
N LEU A 96 -2.01 2.75 11.89
CA LEU A 96 -2.58 2.05 10.75
C LEU A 96 -2.90 3.07 9.65
N LEU A 97 -2.14 3.06 8.56
CA LEU A 97 -2.21 4.08 7.51
C LEU A 97 -2.50 3.46 6.14
N TRP A 98 -3.18 4.24 5.30
CA TRP A 98 -3.55 3.87 3.94
C TRP A 98 -2.37 4.03 2.97
N HIS A 99 -2.17 3.05 2.10
CA HIS A 99 -1.32 3.14 0.92
C HIS A 99 -2.08 2.72 -0.33
N GLY A 100 -2.15 3.58 -1.34
CA GLY A 100 -2.77 3.28 -2.63
C GLY A 100 -1.73 3.13 -3.72
N SER A 101 -1.94 2.13 -4.59
CA SER A 101 -1.07 1.87 -5.74
C SER A 101 -1.91 1.38 -6.92
N GLY A 102 -1.35 1.48 -8.14
CA GLY A 102 -2.02 0.95 -9.33
C GLY A 102 -2.20 -0.56 -9.24
N LYS A 103 -3.33 -1.09 -9.75
CA LYS A 103 -3.67 -2.53 -9.70
C LYS A 103 -2.51 -3.45 -10.15
N MET A 104 -1.79 -3.06 -11.19
CA MET A 104 -0.67 -3.84 -11.75
C MET A 104 0.51 -3.98 -10.80
N ASN A 105 0.64 -3.11 -9.80
CA ASN A 105 1.77 -3.11 -8.88
C ASN A 105 1.60 -4.12 -7.73
N PHE A 106 0.37 -4.58 -7.48
CA PHE A 106 0.07 -5.39 -6.29
C PHE A 106 0.72 -6.76 -6.30
N ALA A 107 0.97 -7.38 -7.46
CA ALA A 107 1.73 -8.62 -7.52
C ALA A 107 3.14 -8.43 -6.93
N GLY A 108 3.84 -7.36 -7.34
CA GLY A 108 5.15 -6.99 -6.80
C GLY A 108 5.10 -6.62 -5.33
N ILE A 109 4.10 -5.83 -4.91
CA ILE A 109 3.96 -5.41 -3.51
C ILE A 109 3.65 -6.60 -2.58
N LEU A 110 2.76 -7.50 -2.97
CA LEU A 110 2.42 -8.68 -2.17
C LEU A 110 3.61 -9.65 -2.11
N GLY A 111 4.31 -9.84 -3.24
CA GLY A 111 5.47 -10.72 -3.35
C GLY A 111 6.73 -10.24 -2.65
N GLN A 112 7.00 -8.93 -2.67
CA GLN A 112 8.29 -8.36 -2.28
C GLN A 112 8.18 -7.31 -1.16
N GLY A 113 6.97 -6.95 -0.75
CA GLY A 113 6.71 -5.83 0.16
C GLY A 113 6.74 -4.47 -0.55
N LEU A 114 6.44 -3.42 0.22
CA LEU A 114 6.59 -2.04 -0.24
C LEU A 114 8.07 -1.66 -0.34
N ARG A 115 8.45 -0.99 -1.43
CA ARG A 115 9.84 -0.68 -1.77
C ARG A 115 10.09 0.82 -1.87
N ILE A 116 11.26 1.23 -1.41
CA ILE A 116 11.76 2.58 -1.65
C ILE A 116 12.33 2.63 -3.07
N ALA A 117 12.09 3.75 -3.76
CA ALA A 117 12.61 3.93 -5.11
C ALA A 117 14.15 3.85 -5.11
N PRO A 118 14.75 3.21 -6.13
CA PRO A 118 16.20 3.01 -6.15
C PRO A 118 16.95 4.34 -6.37
N PRO A 119 18.25 4.43 -5.99
CA PRO A 119 19.04 5.68 -6.08
C PRO A 119 19.08 6.31 -7.49
N GLU A 120 18.99 5.49 -8.53
CA GLU A 120 19.05 5.90 -9.94
C GLU A 120 17.73 6.51 -10.44
N ALA A 121 16.61 6.24 -9.76
CA ALA A 121 15.33 6.83 -10.14
C ALA A 121 15.37 8.36 -9.99
N PRO A 122 14.71 9.13 -10.87
CA PRO A 122 14.62 10.58 -10.70
C PRO A 122 13.99 10.95 -9.35
N SER A 123 14.55 11.94 -8.64
CA SER A 123 13.95 12.48 -7.41
C SER A 123 12.73 13.37 -7.69
N SER A 124 12.49 13.73 -8.95
CA SER A 124 11.31 14.50 -9.37
C SER A 124 10.02 13.71 -9.11
N GLY A 125 9.08 14.35 -8.41
CA GLY A 125 7.80 13.73 -8.01
C GLY A 125 7.76 13.21 -6.56
N TYR A 126 8.89 13.21 -5.84
CA TYR A 126 8.93 12.86 -4.42
C TYR A 126 9.02 14.09 -3.54
N MET A 127 7.90 14.49 -2.95
CA MET A 127 7.77 15.73 -2.16
C MET A 127 8.74 15.79 -0.97
N PHE A 128 9.02 14.64 -0.37
CA PHE A 128 9.90 14.49 0.79
C PHE A 128 11.08 13.54 0.51
N GLY A 129 11.50 13.41 -0.75
CA GLY A 129 12.53 12.44 -1.13
C GLY A 129 12.01 10.99 -1.21
N LYS A 130 12.91 10.06 -1.52
CA LYS A 130 12.56 8.67 -1.84
C LYS A 130 12.26 7.92 -0.54
N GLY A 131 10.98 7.65 -0.31
CA GLY A 131 10.49 6.86 0.81
C GLY A 131 9.16 6.20 0.44
N VAL A 132 8.57 5.48 1.38
CA VAL A 132 7.23 4.92 1.22
C VAL A 132 6.21 5.88 1.81
N TYR A 133 5.24 6.29 0.99
CA TYR A 133 4.26 7.30 1.33
C TYR A 133 2.94 6.67 1.77
N PHE A 134 2.39 7.22 2.84
CA PHE A 134 1.13 6.83 3.47
C PHE A 134 0.26 8.05 3.75
N ALA A 135 -1.03 7.82 3.95
CA ALA A 135 -1.98 8.82 4.41
C ALA A 135 -2.89 8.25 5.50
N ASP A 136 -3.33 9.09 6.42
CA ASP A 136 -4.45 8.77 7.32
C ASP A 136 -5.81 8.89 6.62
N MET A 137 -5.84 9.47 5.41
CA MET A 137 -7.04 9.66 4.61
C MET A 137 -7.19 8.60 3.52
N PHE A 138 -8.24 7.78 3.61
CA PHE A 138 -8.62 6.81 2.57
C PHE A 138 -8.64 7.45 1.18
N SER A 139 -9.37 8.56 1.08
CA SER A 139 -9.56 9.29 -0.17
C SER A 139 -8.26 9.76 -0.84
N LYS A 140 -7.22 10.10 -0.07
CA LYS A 140 -5.93 10.50 -0.62
C LYS A 140 -5.17 9.33 -1.21
N SER A 141 -5.12 8.22 -0.48
CA SER A 141 -4.51 6.99 -0.99
C SER A 141 -5.30 6.42 -2.17
N PHE A 142 -6.62 6.53 -2.18
CA PHE A 142 -7.46 6.08 -3.30
C PHE A 142 -7.08 6.74 -4.63
N PHE A 143 -6.80 8.05 -4.65
CA PHE A 143 -6.37 8.71 -5.90
C PHE A 143 -5.03 8.17 -6.45
N CYS A 144 -4.18 7.60 -5.60
CA CYS A 144 -2.95 6.93 -6.04
C CYS A 144 -3.21 5.61 -6.78
N CYS A 145 -4.39 5.00 -6.61
CA CYS A 145 -4.78 3.79 -7.32
C CYS A 145 -5.00 4.01 -8.83
N ARG A 146 -5.26 5.26 -9.24
CA ARG A 146 -5.60 5.63 -10.63
C ARG A 146 -6.73 4.77 -11.21
N ALA A 147 -7.71 4.42 -10.37
CA ALA A 147 -8.83 3.60 -10.75
C ALA A 147 -9.85 4.42 -11.57
N PHE A 148 -10.36 3.82 -12.64
CA PHE A 148 -11.43 4.41 -13.44
C PHE A 148 -12.81 4.08 -12.86
N PRO A 149 -13.85 4.87 -13.15
CA PRO A 149 -15.22 4.52 -12.80
C PRO A 149 -15.60 3.12 -13.28
N ARG A 150 -16.41 2.40 -12.49
CA ARG A 150 -16.85 1.01 -12.72
C ARG A 150 -15.76 -0.06 -12.64
N ASN A 151 -14.49 0.33 -12.40
CA ASN A 151 -13.42 -0.61 -12.09
C ASN A 151 -13.28 -0.84 -10.58
N GLU A 152 -12.34 -1.73 -10.24
CA GLU A 152 -11.94 -2.00 -8.88
C GLU A 152 -10.65 -1.26 -8.54
N ALA A 153 -10.54 -0.84 -7.28
CA ALA A 153 -9.32 -0.32 -6.70
C ALA A 153 -8.88 -1.20 -5.53
N TYR A 154 -7.57 -1.23 -5.30
CA TYR A 154 -6.95 -1.99 -4.22
C TYR A 154 -6.11 -1.02 -3.41
N LEU A 155 -6.27 -1.08 -2.09
CA LEU A 155 -5.54 -0.27 -1.13
C LEU A 155 -4.98 -1.16 -0.04
N LEU A 156 -3.83 -0.79 0.50
CA LEU A 156 -3.29 -1.41 1.70
C LEU A 156 -3.64 -0.57 2.93
N LEU A 157 -3.91 -1.27 4.02
CA LEU A 157 -3.70 -0.75 5.37
C LEU A 157 -2.42 -1.36 5.93
N CYS A 158 -1.49 -0.50 6.29
CA CYS A 158 -0.20 -0.90 6.84
C CYS A 158 -0.06 -0.36 8.26
N ASP A 159 0.47 -1.20 9.15
CA ASP A 159 0.95 -0.81 10.45
C ASP A 159 2.34 -0.19 10.27
N VAL A 160 2.42 1.11 10.48
CA VAL A 160 3.60 1.91 10.21
C VAL A 160 4.18 2.41 11.53
N ALA A 161 5.40 1.99 11.84
CA ALA A 161 6.15 2.48 12.99
C ALA A 161 6.79 3.85 12.64
N LEU A 162 6.15 4.94 13.05
CA LEU A 162 6.59 6.30 12.67
C LEU A 162 7.73 6.80 13.56
N GLY A 163 7.83 6.29 14.80
CA GLY A 163 8.76 6.79 15.81
C GLY A 163 8.69 8.32 15.97
N ASN A 164 9.85 8.94 16.16
CA ASN A 164 9.99 10.39 16.15
C ASN A 164 9.77 10.95 14.74
N ILE A 165 8.73 11.78 14.60
CA ILE A 165 8.34 12.42 13.35
C ILE A 165 9.02 13.78 13.25
N THR A 166 9.59 14.11 12.08
CA THR A 166 9.86 15.50 11.71
C THR A 166 8.68 16.06 10.90
N GLU A 167 8.15 17.21 11.29
CA GLU A 167 7.06 17.87 10.56
C GLU A 167 7.62 18.84 9.52
N CYS A 168 7.00 18.88 8.34
CA CYS A 168 7.44 19.70 7.23
C CYS A 168 6.27 20.38 6.55
N MET A 169 6.41 21.68 6.29
CA MET A 169 5.42 22.46 5.54
C MET A 169 5.77 22.56 4.04
N GLN A 170 7.05 22.48 3.68
CA GLN A 170 7.48 22.67 2.30
C GLN A 170 8.07 21.37 1.75
N ALA A 171 7.85 21.14 0.46
CA ALA A 171 8.48 20.05 -0.26
C ALA A 171 10.00 20.14 -0.06
N THR A 172 10.57 19.13 0.59
CA THR A 172 11.99 19.11 0.97
C THR A 172 12.55 17.77 0.52
N PRO A 173 13.45 17.73 -0.47
CA PRO A 173 14.04 16.48 -0.93
C PRO A 173 15.00 15.97 0.15
N TYR A 174 14.46 15.28 1.17
CA TYR A 174 15.27 14.62 2.17
C TYR A 174 16.08 13.52 1.50
N ASN A 175 17.37 13.79 1.32
CA ASN A 175 18.35 12.74 1.04
C ASN A 175 18.72 12.00 2.34
N THR A 176 18.55 12.66 3.49
CA THR A 176 18.71 12.13 4.84
C THR A 176 17.70 12.81 5.77
N ILE A 177 17.00 12.03 6.61
CA ILE A 177 16.08 12.56 7.65
C ILE A 177 16.93 13.28 8.72
N PRO A 178 16.42 14.36 9.37
CA PRO A 178 17.07 14.95 10.53
C PRO A 178 17.48 13.94 11.61
N MET A 179 18.57 14.24 12.33
CA MET A 179 19.09 13.39 13.40
C MET A 179 17.98 13.07 14.43
N ASN A 180 17.93 11.82 14.89
CA ASN A 180 16.94 11.29 15.86
C ASN A 180 15.48 11.26 15.38
N CYS A 181 15.22 11.48 14.08
CA CYS A 181 13.90 11.30 13.48
C CYS A 181 13.86 10.02 12.63
N HIS A 182 12.69 9.40 12.53
CA HIS A 182 12.47 8.11 11.85
C HIS A 182 11.48 8.24 10.68
N SER A 183 10.69 9.31 10.65
CA SER A 183 9.71 9.55 9.59
C SER A 183 9.46 11.04 9.40
N VAL A 184 8.85 11.38 8.26
CA VAL A 184 8.43 12.74 7.91
C VAL A 184 6.91 12.80 7.88
N LYS A 185 6.34 13.90 8.40
CA LYS A 185 4.92 14.22 8.28
C LYS A 185 4.74 15.56 7.56
N ASP A 186 3.98 15.53 6.47
CA ASP A 186 3.51 16.74 5.79
C ASP A 186 2.36 17.37 6.56
N ILE A 187 2.51 18.65 6.91
CA ILE A 187 1.49 19.44 7.62
C ILE A 187 0.93 20.61 6.79
N ASN A 188 1.40 20.82 5.56
CA ASN A 188 0.95 21.94 4.71
C ASN A 188 -0.26 21.59 3.84
N LEU A 189 -0.38 20.31 3.45
CA LEU A 189 -1.55 19.88 2.70
C LEU A 189 -2.75 19.75 3.64
N LYS A 190 -3.96 20.02 3.10
CA LYS A 190 -5.25 19.81 3.80
C LYS A 190 -5.44 18.42 4.42
N PHE A 191 -4.55 17.47 4.13
CA PHE A 191 -4.59 16.09 4.57
C PHE A 191 -3.15 15.62 4.83
N ASN A 192 -2.93 14.93 5.95
CA ASN A 192 -1.60 14.52 6.36
C ASN A 192 -1.02 13.47 5.40
N ARG A 193 0.29 13.54 5.17
CA ARG A 193 1.06 12.46 4.55
C ARG A 193 2.18 12.06 5.47
N PHE A 194 2.44 10.76 5.53
CA PHE A 194 3.53 10.19 6.31
C PHE A 194 4.50 9.53 5.35
N VAL A 195 5.80 9.71 5.58
CA VAL A 195 6.85 9.10 4.78
C VAL A 195 7.84 8.40 5.70
N VAL A 196 8.09 7.13 5.40
CA VAL A 196 9.13 6.32 6.06
C VAL A 196 10.22 5.96 5.05
N TYR A 197 11.44 5.79 5.55
CA TYR A 197 12.64 5.62 4.72
C TYR A 197 13.38 4.33 5.05
N ASP A 198 12.80 3.48 5.89
CA ASP A 198 13.17 2.08 6.06
C ASP A 198 11.92 1.20 5.88
N VAL A 199 12.02 0.19 5.01
CA VAL A 199 10.92 -0.74 4.73
C VAL A 199 10.57 -1.59 5.96
N ASN A 200 11.49 -1.76 6.91
CA ASN A 200 11.25 -2.45 8.17
C ASN A 200 10.36 -1.64 9.13
N GLN A 201 10.07 -0.37 8.83
CA GLN A 201 9.06 0.41 9.56
C GLN A 201 7.62 0.07 9.14
N ILE A 202 7.43 -0.86 8.21
CA ILE A 202 6.15 -1.14 7.59
C ILE A 202 5.80 -2.62 7.79
N GLN A 203 4.57 -2.87 8.21
CA GLN A 203 3.96 -4.19 8.15
C GLN A 203 2.59 -4.09 7.50
N MET A 204 2.40 -4.76 6.36
CA MET A 204 1.11 -4.84 5.67
C MET A 204 0.14 -5.67 6.50
N LYS A 205 -1.08 -5.16 6.70
CA LYS A 205 -2.10 -5.82 7.54
C LYS A 205 -3.33 -6.24 6.74
N TYR A 206 -3.81 -5.36 5.87
CA TYR A 206 -5.02 -5.61 5.10
C TYR A 206 -4.87 -5.16 3.65
N LEU A 207 -5.33 -5.98 2.72
CA LEU A 207 -5.65 -5.59 1.35
C LEU A 207 -7.14 -5.35 1.25
N VAL A 208 -7.52 -4.11 0.93
CA VAL A 208 -8.90 -3.68 0.82
C VAL A 208 -9.25 -3.53 -0.66
N ARG A 209 -10.25 -4.27 -1.12
CA ARG A 209 -10.80 -4.20 -2.48
C ARG A 209 -12.08 -3.40 -2.46
N VAL A 210 -12.12 -2.33 -3.26
CA VAL A 210 -13.31 -1.49 -3.42
C VAL A 210 -13.74 -1.42 -4.87
N LYS A 211 -15.05 -1.24 -5.11
CA LYS A 211 -15.63 -1.01 -6.43
C LYS A 211 -15.96 0.46 -6.60
N VAL A 212 -15.49 1.06 -7.69
CA VAL A 212 -15.64 2.49 -7.96
C VAL A 212 -16.94 2.75 -8.70
N HIS A 213 -17.78 3.64 -8.19
CA HIS A 213 -18.99 4.08 -8.87
C HIS A 213 -18.71 5.17 -9.90
N HIS A 214 -19.66 5.37 -10.80
CA HIS A 214 -19.68 6.57 -11.63
C HIS A 214 -20.16 7.76 -10.77
N ALA A 215 -19.46 8.89 -10.84
CA ALA A 215 -20.03 10.14 -10.35
C ALA A 215 -21.30 10.41 -11.16
N ARG A 216 -22.46 10.42 -10.51
CA ARG A 216 -23.66 10.98 -11.15
C ARG A 216 -23.38 12.47 -11.29
N HIS A 217 -23.20 12.95 -12.52
CA HIS A 217 -23.35 14.37 -12.80
C HIS A 217 -24.77 14.74 -12.32
N HIS A 218 -24.83 15.56 -11.28
CA HIS A 218 -26.05 16.27 -10.89
C HIS A 218 -26.19 17.50 -11.79
#